data_AF-A0A1A8C4A2-F1
#
_entry.id   AF-A0A1A8C4A2-F1
#
_cell.length_a   1.000
_cell.length_b   1.000
_cell.length_c   1.000
_cell.angle_alpha   90.00
_cell.angle_beta   90.00
_cell.angle_gamma   90.00
#
_symmetry.space_group_name_H-M   'P 1'
#
loop_
_entity.id
_entity.type
_entity.pdbx_description
1 polymer ?
#
loop_
_entity_poly.entity_id
_entity_poly.type
_entity_poly.pdbx_seq_one_letter_code
_entity_poly.pdbx_strand_id
1 'polypeptide(L)'
;MIFVFVSSLLGVAALSLHVADPEEPFVSVWPPGSKVYLGEYVLLQCRVESNSTVPWTYSWYRNIENTTLALNLRPWVSGDSFSIRAITRE
;
A
#
# COMPACT_ATOMS: atom_id res chain seq x y z
N MET A 1 -33.89 -57.81 -19.74
CA MET A 1 -33.64 -57.25 -18.40
C MET A 1 -32.15 -57.29 -18.13
N ILE A 2 -31.48 -56.15 -18.33
CA ILE A 2 -30.33 -55.61 -17.58
C ILE A 2 -29.90 -54.37 -18.37
N PHE A 3 -30.32 -53.22 -17.84
CA PHE A 3 -29.93 -51.89 -18.29
C PHE A 3 -28.63 -51.55 -17.57
N VAL A 4 -27.54 -51.41 -18.31
CA VAL A 4 -26.37 -50.66 -17.84
C VAL A 4 -26.33 -49.39 -18.65
N PHE A 5 -26.99 -48.35 -18.11
CA PHE A 5 -26.82 -46.99 -18.56
C PHE A 5 -25.34 -46.65 -18.42
N VAL A 6 -24.66 -46.51 -19.56
CA VAL A 6 -23.33 -45.92 -19.62
C VAL A 6 -23.55 -44.42 -19.38
N SER A 7 -23.70 -44.03 -18.11
CA SER A 7 -23.98 -42.65 -17.70
C SER A 7 -22.79 -41.77 -18.07
N SER A 8 -22.96 -40.98 -19.12
CA SER A 8 -22.21 -39.79 -19.53
C SER A 8 -20.86 -39.54 -18.85
N LEU A 9 -19.79 -39.90 -19.56
CA LEU A 9 -18.50 -39.21 -19.48
C LEU A 9 -18.69 -37.76 -19.93
N LEU A 10 -19.07 -36.82 -19.06
CA LEU A 10 -18.95 -35.39 -19.34
C LEU A 10 -19.01 -34.55 -18.05
N GLY A 11 -18.07 -34.79 -17.14
CA GLY A 11 -17.77 -33.83 -16.08
C GLY A 11 -17.03 -32.64 -16.70
N VAL A 12 -17.76 -31.62 -17.14
CA VAL A 12 -17.14 -30.37 -17.60
C VAL A 12 -16.61 -29.65 -16.35
N ALA A 13 -15.31 -29.75 -16.10
CA ALA A 13 -14.66 -28.88 -15.14
C ALA A 13 -14.64 -27.46 -15.72
N ALA A 14 -15.53 -26.60 -15.24
CA ALA A 14 -15.47 -25.18 -15.53
C ALA A 14 -14.31 -24.56 -14.75
N LEU A 15 -13.25 -24.15 -15.45
CA LEU A 15 -12.17 -23.36 -14.87
C LEU A 15 -12.63 -21.89 -14.85
N SER A 16 -13.02 -21.38 -13.68
CA SER A 16 -13.36 -19.96 -13.53
C SER A 16 -12.06 -19.17 -13.36
N LEU A 17 -11.68 -18.37 -14.36
CA LEU A 17 -10.56 -17.44 -14.25
C LEU A 17 -11.07 -16.18 -13.53
N HIS A 18 -10.81 -16.06 -12.23
CA HIS A 18 -11.07 -14.82 -11.52
C HIS A 18 -9.96 -13.83 -11.86
N VAL A 19 -10.27 -12.81 -12.65
CA VAL A 19 -9.40 -11.65 -12.78
C VAL A 19 -9.49 -10.94 -11.42
N ALA A 20 -8.41 -10.99 -10.64
CA ALA A 20 -8.33 -10.23 -9.41
C ALA A 20 -8.36 -8.74 -9.74
N ASP A 21 -9.21 -7.99 -9.04
CA ASP A 21 -9.20 -6.53 -9.12
C ASP A 21 -7.79 -6.00 -8.73
N PRO A 22 -7.33 -4.92 -9.36
CA PRO A 22 -6.04 -4.32 -9.02
C PRO A 22 -6.01 -3.88 -7.55
N GLU A 23 -4.92 -4.18 -6.87
CA GLU A 23 -4.73 -3.82 -5.45
C GLU A 23 -4.44 -2.31 -5.36
N GLU A 24 -5.35 -1.55 -4.74
CA GLU A 24 -5.28 -0.09 -4.70
C GLU A 24 -4.57 0.39 -3.41
N PRO A 25 -3.47 1.17 -3.51
CA PRO A 25 -2.84 1.79 -2.36
C PRO A 25 -3.59 3.05 -1.91
N PHE A 26 -3.77 3.19 -0.60
CA PHE A 26 -4.36 4.36 0.05
C PHE A 26 -3.35 5.04 0.97
N VAL A 27 -3.12 6.35 0.78
CA VAL A 27 -2.24 7.14 1.65
C VAL A 27 -3.06 8.05 2.55
N SER A 28 -2.78 8.00 3.86
CA SER A 28 -3.36 8.90 4.86
C SER A 28 -2.30 9.77 5.54
N VAL A 29 -2.75 10.88 6.11
CA VAL A 29 -1.91 11.88 6.78
C VAL A 29 -2.45 12.17 8.18
N TRP A 30 -1.56 12.19 9.18
CA TRP A 30 -1.87 12.61 10.54
C TRP A 30 -0.88 13.67 11.04
N PRO A 31 -1.33 14.78 11.67
CA PRO A 31 -2.73 15.18 11.85
C PRO A 31 -3.43 15.54 10.53
N PRO A 32 -4.76 15.36 10.42
CA PRO A 32 -5.50 15.66 9.21
C PRO A 32 -5.58 17.18 9.01
N GLY A 33 -5.46 17.61 7.76
CA GLY A 33 -5.60 19.01 7.38
C GLY A 33 -4.45 19.50 6.50
N SER A 34 -4.47 20.80 6.18
CA SER A 34 -3.50 21.45 5.30
C SER A 34 -2.44 22.26 6.04
N LYS A 35 -2.55 22.38 7.36
CA LYS A 35 -1.64 23.19 8.19
C LYS A 35 -0.86 22.29 9.12
N VAL A 36 0.45 22.45 9.08
CA VAL A 36 1.40 21.81 10.00
C VAL A 36 2.25 22.93 10.57
N TYR A 37 2.36 22.97 11.89
CA TYR A 37 3.16 23.98 12.57
C TYR A 37 4.60 23.51 12.75
N LEU A 38 5.51 24.46 12.92
CA LEU A 38 6.92 24.17 13.13
C LEU A 38 7.12 23.31 14.36
N GLY A 39 7.96 22.29 14.20
CA GLY A 39 8.28 21.34 15.26
C GLY A 39 7.28 20.19 15.41
N GLU A 40 6.10 20.26 14.78
CA GLU A 40 5.14 19.16 14.75
C GLU A 40 5.62 18.02 13.84
N TYR A 41 5.10 16.83 14.13
CA TYR A 41 5.33 15.64 13.33
C TYR A 41 4.14 15.37 12.43
N VAL A 42 4.44 14.99 11.19
CA VAL A 42 3.48 14.47 10.23
C VAL A 42 3.78 13.00 10.02
N LEU A 43 2.77 12.17 10.22
CA LEU A 43 2.80 10.76 9.90
C LEU A 43 2.06 10.53 8.59
N LEU A 44 2.78 9.97 7.61
CA LEU A 44 2.21 9.43 6.39
C LEU A 44 2.09 7.91 6.56
N GLN A 45 0.93 7.37 6.26
CA GLN A 45 0.70 5.93 6.26
C GLN A 45 0.17 5.47 4.91
N CYS A 46 0.78 4.44 4.33
CA CYS A 46 0.35 3.81 3.09
C CYS A 46 -0.26 2.44 3.39
N ARG A 47 -1.55 2.26 3.18
CA ARG A 47 -2.23 0.96 3.31
C ARG A 47 -2.56 0.40 1.94
N VAL A 48 -2.38 -0.89 1.78
CA VAL A 48 -2.80 -1.60 0.57
C VAL A 48 -3.80 -2.66 1.01
N GLU A 49 -5.04 -2.54 0.56
CA GLU A 49 -6.06 -3.57 0.78
C GLU A 49 -5.85 -4.66 -0.27
N SER A 50 -5.36 -5.80 0.19
CA SER A 50 -4.88 -6.88 -0.66
C SER A 50 -5.23 -8.22 -0.04
N ASN A 51 -5.75 -9.13 -0.85
CA ASN A 51 -5.96 -10.54 -0.48
C ASN A 51 -4.70 -11.39 -0.77
N SER A 52 -3.60 -10.76 -1.19
CA SER A 52 -2.34 -11.42 -1.47
C SER A 52 -1.66 -11.87 -0.19
N THR A 53 -1.04 -13.05 -0.25
CA THR A 53 -0.17 -13.56 0.82
C THR A 53 1.26 -13.04 0.70
N VAL A 54 1.58 -12.35 -0.39
CA VAL A 54 2.90 -11.76 -0.64
C VAL A 54 2.96 -10.39 0.05
N PRO A 55 3.96 -10.14 0.91
CA PRO A 55 4.08 -8.87 1.60
C PRO A 55 4.47 -7.74 0.65
N TRP A 56 3.95 -6.55 0.94
CA TRP A 56 4.26 -5.34 0.20
C TRP A 56 5.61 -4.74 0.58
N THR A 57 6.28 -4.17 -0.41
CA THR A 57 7.45 -3.33 -0.20
C THR A 57 7.05 -1.87 -0.31
N TYR A 58 7.37 -1.09 0.72
CA TYR A 58 7.02 0.32 0.80
C TYR A 58 8.26 1.18 0.56
N SER A 59 8.12 2.25 -0.21
CA SER A 59 9.19 3.21 -0.49
C SER A 59 8.67 4.64 -0.35
N TRP A 60 9.41 5.48 0.35
CA TRP A 60 9.06 6.86 0.64
C TRP A 60 10.13 7.78 0.07
N TYR A 61 9.70 8.79 -0.70
CA TYR A 61 10.59 9.73 -1.37
C TYR A 61 10.23 11.15 -0.97
N ARG A 62 11.24 11.98 -0.74
CA ARG A 62 11.09 13.42 -0.60
C ARG A 62 11.61 14.07 -1.88
N ASN A 63 10.81 14.91 -2.52
CA ASN A 63 11.30 15.74 -3.60
C ASN A 63 12.18 16.85 -3.00
N ILE A 64 13.50 16.67 -3.03
CA ILE A 64 14.46 17.65 -2.54
C ILE A 64 15.02 18.35 -3.77
N GLU A 65 14.49 19.53 -4.10
CA GLU A 65 15.28 20.47 -4.87
C GLU A 65 16.45 20.90 -3.99
N ASN A 66 17.67 20.74 -4.50
CA ASN A 66 18.96 20.92 -3.83
C ASN A 66 18.98 22.07 -2.80
N THR A 67 18.79 21.76 -1.52
CA THR A 67 19.06 22.74 -0.46
C THR A 67 19.60 22.00 0.75
N THR A 68 20.80 22.41 1.17
CA THR A 68 21.67 21.94 2.25
C THR A 68 21.06 21.95 3.65
N LEU A 69 19.73 22.06 3.79
CA LEU A 69 18.97 22.00 5.04
C LEU A 69 18.69 20.55 5.52
N ALA A 70 19.12 19.54 4.76
CA ALA A 70 18.87 18.12 5.05
C ALA A 70 19.72 17.53 6.20
N LEU A 71 20.66 18.28 6.78
CA LEU A 71 21.65 17.72 7.71
C LEU A 71 21.11 17.32 9.09
N ASN A 72 19.87 17.71 9.46
CA ASN A 72 19.32 17.45 10.80
C ASN A 72 17.98 16.69 10.84
N LEU A 73 17.45 16.25 9.70
CA LEU A 73 16.24 15.43 9.70
C LEU A 73 16.66 13.96 9.69
N ARG A 74 16.38 13.24 10.79
CA ARG A 74 16.27 11.79 10.75
C ARG A 74 14.79 11.43 10.64
N PRO A 75 14.28 11.11 9.44
CA PRO A 75 12.94 10.55 9.31
C PRO A 75 12.87 9.21 10.02
N TRP A 76 11.71 8.91 10.61
CA TRP A 76 11.42 7.57 11.09
C TRP A 76 10.65 6.82 10.01
N VAL A 77 11.15 5.67 9.58
CA VAL A 77 10.53 4.85 8.52
C VAL A 77 10.36 3.44 9.03
N SER A 78 9.14 2.91 8.91
CA SER A 78 8.79 1.55 9.29
C SER A 78 7.75 1.01 8.32
N GLY A 79 8.20 0.31 7.27
CA GLY A 79 7.31 -0.30 6.27
C GLY A 79 6.28 0.70 5.73
N ASP A 80 5.03 0.52 6.16
CA ASP A 80 3.86 1.30 5.77
C ASP A 80 3.83 2.74 6.31
N SER A 81 4.71 3.09 7.24
CA SER A 81 4.66 4.34 8.02
C SER A 81 5.92 5.18 7.85
N PHE A 82 5.73 6.49 7.60
CA PHE A 82 6.81 7.48 7.44
C PHE A 82 6.51 8.74 8.26
N SER A 83 7.42 9.11 9.17
CA SER A 83 7.26 10.29 10.03
C SER A 83 8.34 11.33 9.77
N ILE A 84 7.90 12.58 9.58
CA ILE A 84 8.75 13.75 9.37
C ILE A 84 8.36 14.90 10.28
N ARG A 85 9.35 15.68 10.69
CA ARG A 85 9.16 16.88 11.49
C ARG A 85 9.14 18.12 10.58
N ALA A 86 8.18 19.01 10.81
CA ALA A 86 8.15 20.31 10.15
C ALA A 86 9.28 21.21 10.68
N ILE A 87 10.08 21.77 9.77
CA ILE A 87 11.18 22.69 10.06
C ILE A 87 11.07 23.93 9.15
N THR A 88 11.63 25.05 9.58
CA THR A 88 11.67 26.29 8.78
C THR A 88 12.60 26.13 7.57
N ARG A 89 12.29 26.83 6.48
CA ARG A 89 13.32 27.32 5.57
C ARG A 89 13.90 28.57 6.23
N GLU A 90 15.13 28.48 6.72
CA GLU A 90 15.94 29.68 6.97
C GLU A 90 16.50 30.20 5.64
#